data_AF-A0A2S6MST4-F1
#
_entry.id   AF-A0A2S6MST4-F1
#
_cell.length_a   1.000
_cell.length_b   1.000
_cell.length_c   1.000
_cell.angle_alpha   90.00
_cell.angle_beta   90.00
_cell.angle_gamma   90.00
#
_symmetry.space_group_name_H-M   'P 1'
#
loop_
_entity.id
_entity.type
_entity.pdbx_description
1 polymer ?
#
loop_
_entity_poly.entity_id
_entity_poly.type
_entity_poly.pdbx_seq_one_letter_code
_entity_poly.pdbx_strand_id
1 'polypeptide(L)'
;MPNNLARARPPEWQRGDLFPFIEECWSNSVAFVALNNVVAARLTAIDEIFFAVHDGFKPSSETELVPILLFFRSFSAFRSSVMVGLSQPADSFPLQRSCLEYAGYAKLVFDHPELAKLWLQRDQNLAGVRRKFSNRAVREAIEKGDAPLVAIYQDLYEKSIDFGAHPNEKGVLGSVVPGSLNTGNMQVMMLAGDSLQLQHGLKSCAQAGICSLKIFNLVFPAHFAKSNFDTRIAAAQLPF
;
A
#
# COMPACT_ATOMS: atom_id res chain seq x y z
N MET A 1 -24.07 8.88 6.39
CA MET A 1 -23.62 10.26 6.10
C MET A 1 -24.28 10.74 4.82
N PRO A 2 -24.57 12.05 4.64
CA PRO A 2 -25.12 12.55 3.38
C PRO A 2 -24.14 12.33 2.23
N ASN A 3 -24.65 12.01 1.04
CA ASN A 3 -23.85 11.89 -0.18
C ASN A 3 -23.38 13.29 -0.60
N ASN A 4 -22.09 13.58 -0.41
CA ASN A 4 -21.51 14.88 -0.76
C ASN A 4 -21.17 15.03 -2.25
N LEU A 5 -21.21 13.95 -3.04
CA LEU A 5 -20.86 13.99 -4.47
C LEU A 5 -21.87 14.81 -5.29
N ALA A 6 -23.14 14.80 -4.88
CA ALA A 6 -24.23 15.53 -5.55
C ALA A 6 -24.36 17.00 -5.09
N ARG A 7 -23.53 17.46 -4.14
CA ARG A 7 -23.57 18.85 -3.66
C ARG A 7 -22.80 19.76 -4.61
N ALA A 8 -23.31 20.98 -4.77
CA ALA A 8 -22.55 22.05 -5.41
C ALA A 8 -21.21 22.24 -4.69
N ARG A 9 -20.15 22.43 -5.48
CA ARG A 9 -18.81 22.66 -4.93
C ARG A 9 -18.77 23.99 -4.18
N PRO A 10 -18.15 24.06 -2.99
CA PRO A 10 -18.04 25.31 -2.24
C PRO A 10 -17.13 26.31 -2.99
N PRO A 11 -17.23 27.63 -2.71
CA PRO A 11 -16.42 28.64 -3.39
C PRO A 11 -14.91 28.38 -3.36
N GLU A 12 -14.36 27.91 -2.23
CA GLU A 12 -12.93 27.59 -2.11
C GLU A 12 -12.50 26.41 -3.00
N TRP A 13 -13.43 25.55 -3.41
CA TRP A 13 -13.15 24.48 -4.38
C TRP A 13 -12.85 25.03 -5.78
N GLN A 14 -13.35 26.22 -6.09
CA GLN A 14 -13.13 26.87 -7.39
C GLN A 14 -11.99 27.90 -7.32
N ARG A 15 -11.39 28.08 -6.14
CA ARG A 15 -10.31 29.04 -5.93
C ARG A 15 -8.98 28.42 -6.35
N GLY A 16 -8.72 28.42 -7.66
CA GLY A 16 -7.51 27.87 -8.27
C GLY A 16 -7.64 26.38 -8.60
N ASP A 17 -6.50 25.74 -8.87
CA ASP A 17 -6.48 24.45 -9.58
C ASP A 17 -6.36 23.22 -8.67
N LEU A 18 -6.14 23.39 -7.36
CA LEU A 18 -5.92 22.26 -6.45
C LEU A 18 -7.10 21.28 -6.41
N PHE A 19 -8.31 21.78 -6.14
CA PHE A 19 -9.48 20.92 -6.03
C PHE A 19 -10.05 20.47 -7.38
N PRO A 20 -10.04 21.30 -8.45
CA PRO A 20 -10.29 20.83 -9.80
C PRO A 20 -9.35 19.70 -10.23
N PHE A 21 -8.06 19.80 -9.89
CA PHE A 21 -7.09 18.72 -10.14
C PHE A 21 -7.46 17.42 -9.40
N ILE A 22 -7.90 17.50 -8.14
CA ILE A 22 -8.38 16.32 -7.39
C ILE A 22 -9.59 15.67 -8.07
N GLU A 23 -10.50 16.47 -8.64
CA GLU A 23 -11.63 15.94 -9.41
C GLU A 23 -11.18 15.30 -10.72
N GLU A 24 -10.14 15.84 -11.36
CA GLU A 24 -9.54 15.25 -12.56
C GLU A 24 -8.88 13.90 -12.24
N CYS A 25 -8.15 13.79 -11.12
CA CYS A 25 -7.63 12.51 -10.61
C CYS A 25 -8.75 11.49 -10.42
N TRP A 26 -9.87 11.89 -9.81
CA TRP A 26 -11.03 11.03 -9.62
C TRP A 26 -11.68 10.62 -10.96
N SER A 27 -11.86 11.58 -11.87
CA SER A 27 -12.40 11.34 -13.21
C SER A 27 -11.56 10.31 -13.98
N ASN A 28 -10.23 10.46 -13.97
CA ASN A 28 -9.31 9.50 -14.57
C ASN A 28 -9.38 8.12 -13.92
N SER A 29 -9.55 8.07 -12.59
CA SER A 29 -9.73 6.80 -11.87
C SER A 29 -10.98 6.06 -12.33
N VAL A 30 -12.10 6.76 -12.53
CA VAL A 30 -13.34 6.18 -13.05
C VAL A 30 -13.15 5.66 -14.48
N ALA A 31 -12.51 6.45 -15.35
CA ALA A 31 -12.22 6.05 -16.72
C ALA A 31 -11.33 4.81 -16.76
N PHE A 32 -10.28 4.75 -15.94
CA PHE A 32 -9.39 3.60 -15.86
C PHE A 32 -10.15 2.34 -15.43
N VAL A 33 -10.94 2.40 -14.36
CA VAL A 33 -11.70 1.24 -13.84
C VAL A 33 -12.70 0.72 -14.87
N ALA A 34 -13.35 1.62 -15.62
CA ALA A 34 -14.28 1.24 -16.68
C ALA A 34 -13.59 0.48 -17.83
N LEU A 35 -12.34 0.82 -18.14
CA LEU A 35 -11.58 0.22 -19.24
C LEU A 35 -10.73 -0.99 -18.82
N ASN A 36 -10.32 -1.07 -17.54
CA ASN A 36 -9.39 -2.06 -17.02
C ASN A 36 -10.03 -2.92 -15.92
N ASN A 37 -11.15 -3.56 -16.26
CA ASN A 37 -11.96 -4.34 -15.32
C ASN A 37 -11.20 -5.48 -14.62
N VAL A 38 -10.22 -6.11 -15.28
CA VAL A 38 -9.40 -7.18 -14.69
C VAL A 38 -8.54 -6.64 -13.56
N VAL A 39 -7.81 -5.54 -13.78
CA VAL A 39 -6.97 -4.89 -12.75
C VAL A 39 -7.84 -4.44 -11.58
N ALA A 40 -8.97 -3.78 -11.87
CA ALA A 40 -9.91 -3.32 -10.85
C ALA A 40 -10.49 -4.48 -10.02
N ALA A 41 -10.87 -5.58 -10.67
CA ALA A 41 -11.36 -6.78 -9.99
C ALA A 41 -10.29 -7.42 -9.09
N ARG A 42 -9.02 -7.43 -9.52
CA ARG A 42 -7.91 -7.94 -8.71
C ARG A 42 -7.68 -7.10 -7.45
N LEU A 43 -7.64 -5.77 -7.60
CA LEU A 43 -7.49 -4.86 -6.46
C LEU A 43 -8.68 -4.98 -5.49
N THR A 44 -9.90 -5.13 -6.03
CA THR A 44 -11.12 -5.36 -5.23
C THR A 44 -11.03 -6.68 -4.46
N ALA A 45 -10.62 -7.77 -5.10
CA ALA A 45 -10.48 -9.06 -4.42
C ALA A 45 -9.49 -9.01 -3.25
N ILE A 46 -8.38 -8.28 -3.39
CA ILE A 46 -7.41 -8.05 -2.30
C ILE A 46 -8.05 -7.25 -1.16
N ASP A 47 -8.76 -6.16 -1.49
CA ASP A 47 -9.48 -5.32 -0.53
C ASP A 47 -10.48 -6.13 0.30
N GLU A 48 -11.26 -6.99 -0.36
CA GLU A 48 -12.24 -7.84 0.30
C GLU A 48 -11.59 -8.89 1.22
N ILE A 49 -10.36 -9.33 0.95
CA ILE A 49 -9.65 -10.24 1.86
C ILE A 49 -9.26 -9.48 3.13
N PHE A 50 -8.68 -8.28 2.99
CA PHE A 50 -8.40 -7.43 4.15
C PHE A 50 -9.67 -7.15 4.97
N PHE A 51 -10.79 -6.85 4.28
CA PHE A 51 -12.07 -6.62 4.95
C PHE A 51 -12.56 -7.85 5.71
N ALA A 52 -12.52 -9.04 5.09
CA ALA A 52 -13.01 -10.25 5.73
C ALA A 52 -12.19 -10.67 6.95
N VAL A 53 -10.86 -10.47 6.92
CA VAL A 53 -9.96 -10.91 7.99
C VAL A 53 -10.15 -10.12 9.29
N HIS A 54 -10.54 -8.84 9.21
CA HIS A 54 -10.67 -8.02 10.42
C HIS A 54 -11.87 -8.38 11.29
N ASP A 55 -12.82 -9.16 10.75
CA ASP A 55 -14.00 -9.54 11.51
C ASP A 55 -13.61 -10.37 12.73
N GLY A 56 -14.18 -10.00 13.88
CA GLY A 56 -13.92 -10.65 15.16
C GLY A 56 -12.58 -10.34 15.84
N PHE A 57 -11.76 -9.39 15.36
CA PHE A 57 -10.60 -8.93 16.14
C PHE A 57 -11.04 -8.35 17.49
N LYS A 58 -10.53 -8.94 18.58
CA LYS A 58 -10.82 -8.56 19.97
C LYS A 58 -9.52 -8.63 20.79
N PRO A 59 -8.63 -7.61 20.69
CA PRO A 59 -7.38 -7.62 21.44
C PRO A 59 -7.67 -7.64 22.95
N SER A 60 -6.95 -8.48 23.67
CA SER A 60 -7.01 -8.61 25.13
C SER A 60 -5.73 -8.13 25.84
N SER A 61 -4.68 -7.84 25.07
CA SER A 61 -3.37 -7.40 25.56
C SER A 61 -2.70 -6.44 24.57
N GLU A 62 -1.68 -5.70 25.03
CA GLU A 62 -0.87 -4.84 24.17
C GLU A 62 -0.18 -5.61 23.02
N THR A 63 0.22 -6.86 23.30
CA THR A 63 0.92 -7.73 22.33
C THR A 63 0.01 -8.16 21.19
N GLU A 64 -1.30 -8.24 21.43
CA GLU A 64 -2.32 -8.47 20.38
C GLU A 64 -2.76 -7.16 19.73
N LEU A 65 -2.89 -6.08 20.52
CA LEU A 65 -3.35 -4.78 20.07
C LEU A 65 -2.46 -4.18 18.98
N VAL A 66 -1.14 -4.16 19.18
CA VAL A 66 -0.22 -3.50 18.23
C VAL A 66 -0.26 -4.15 16.84
N PRO A 67 -0.12 -5.48 16.69
CA PRO A 67 -0.28 -6.13 15.38
C PRO A 67 -1.64 -5.85 14.72
N ILE A 68 -2.73 -5.79 15.48
CA ILE A 68 -4.08 -5.47 14.95
C ILE A 68 -4.14 -4.02 14.45
N LEU A 69 -3.59 -3.06 15.19
CA LEU A 69 -3.52 -1.67 14.74
C LEU A 69 -2.67 -1.54 13.46
N LEU A 70 -1.55 -2.26 13.38
CA LEU A 70 -0.71 -2.32 12.19
C LEU A 70 -1.45 -2.97 11.00
N PHE A 71 -2.30 -3.97 11.23
CA PHE A 71 -3.19 -4.51 10.21
C PHE A 71 -4.11 -3.42 9.62
N PHE A 72 -4.81 -2.66 10.46
CA PHE A 72 -5.69 -1.59 9.98
C PHE A 72 -4.93 -0.48 9.25
N ARG A 73 -3.71 -0.17 9.70
CA ARG A 73 -2.83 0.78 9.02
C ARG A 73 -2.35 0.27 7.67
N SER A 74 -2.02 -1.01 7.55
CA SER A 74 -1.68 -1.67 6.28
C SER A 74 -2.86 -1.67 5.32
N PHE A 75 -4.05 -2.03 5.80
CA PHE A 75 -5.27 -2.02 4.98
C PHE A 75 -5.60 -0.61 4.47
N SER A 76 -5.52 0.39 5.35
CA SER A 76 -5.69 1.81 4.97
C SER A 76 -4.63 2.26 3.95
N ALA A 77 -3.36 1.85 4.12
CA ALA A 77 -2.29 2.16 3.18
C ALA A 77 -2.52 1.52 1.81
N PHE A 78 -3.00 0.26 1.76
CA PHE A 78 -3.39 -0.40 0.51
C PHE A 78 -4.48 0.40 -0.23
N ARG A 79 -5.60 0.72 0.44
CA ARG A 79 -6.68 1.53 -0.17
C ARG A 79 -6.19 2.90 -0.64
N SER A 80 -5.35 3.56 0.17
CA SER A 80 -4.78 4.86 -0.19
C SER A 80 -3.86 4.75 -1.39
N SER A 81 -3.06 3.68 -1.47
CA SER A 81 -2.20 3.39 -2.60
C SER A 81 -2.99 3.16 -3.89
N VAL A 82 -4.11 2.44 -3.82
CA VAL A 82 -5.00 2.27 -4.98
C VAL A 82 -5.59 3.62 -5.40
N MET A 83 -6.14 4.39 -4.45
CA MET A 83 -6.73 5.70 -4.72
C MET A 83 -5.76 6.67 -5.41
N VAL A 84 -4.54 6.80 -4.87
CA VAL A 84 -3.50 7.64 -5.46
C VAL A 84 -2.99 7.03 -6.77
N GLY A 85 -2.73 5.72 -6.78
CA GLY A 85 -2.12 5.02 -7.89
C GLY A 85 -2.95 5.03 -9.17
N LEU A 86 -4.28 5.14 -9.08
CA LEU A 86 -5.19 5.23 -10.24
C LEU A 86 -4.99 6.51 -11.08
N SER A 87 -4.29 7.52 -10.56
CA SER A 87 -4.01 8.78 -11.27
C SER A 87 -2.53 9.17 -11.23
N GLN A 88 -1.87 8.91 -10.10
CA GLN A 88 -0.51 9.29 -9.77
C GLN A 88 0.30 8.07 -9.30
N PRO A 89 0.69 7.16 -10.21
CA PRO A 89 1.28 5.87 -9.86
C PRO A 89 2.61 5.99 -9.11
N ALA A 90 3.47 6.97 -9.45
CA ALA A 90 4.73 7.21 -8.74
C ALA A 90 4.50 7.56 -7.26
N ASP A 91 3.53 8.44 -6.99
CA ASP A 91 3.16 8.89 -5.65
C ASP A 91 2.49 7.80 -4.81
N SER A 92 2.09 6.68 -5.43
CA SER A 92 1.53 5.53 -4.71
C SER A 92 2.59 4.64 -4.06
N PHE A 93 3.83 4.58 -4.58
CA PHE A 93 4.86 3.69 -4.06
C PHE A 93 5.23 3.90 -2.58
N PRO A 94 5.29 5.14 -2.04
CA PRO A 94 5.42 5.35 -0.59
C PRO A 94 4.30 4.68 0.23
N LEU A 95 3.07 4.65 -0.30
CA LEU A 95 1.91 4.02 0.35
C LEU A 95 1.97 2.49 0.22
N GLN A 96 2.43 1.97 -0.91
CA GLN A 96 2.73 0.54 -1.10
C GLN A 96 3.80 0.07 -0.09
N ARG A 97 4.86 0.86 0.09
CA ARG A 97 5.90 0.60 1.09
C ARG A 97 5.33 0.59 2.50
N SER A 98 4.50 1.58 2.82
CA SER A 98 3.84 1.65 4.14
C SER A 98 2.99 0.41 4.39
N CYS A 99 2.24 -0.07 3.38
CA CYS A 99 1.47 -1.31 3.46
C CYS A 99 2.34 -2.50 3.87
N LEU A 100 3.49 -2.68 3.21
CA LEU A 100 4.47 -3.74 3.49
C LEU A 100 5.11 -3.59 4.87
N GLU A 101 5.58 -2.39 5.22
CA GLU A 101 6.25 -2.13 6.50
C GLU A 101 5.33 -2.37 7.69
N TYR A 102 4.05 -1.98 7.60
CA TYR A 102 3.07 -2.29 8.64
C TYR A 102 2.88 -3.80 8.84
N ALA A 103 2.79 -4.58 7.75
CA ALA A 103 2.70 -6.03 7.84
C ALA A 103 3.97 -6.66 8.43
N GLY A 104 5.14 -6.22 7.97
CA GLY A 104 6.43 -6.67 8.48
C GLY A 104 6.64 -6.36 9.96
N TYR A 105 6.23 -5.16 10.41
CA TYR A 105 6.28 -4.79 11.83
C TYR A 105 5.29 -5.60 12.67
N ALA A 106 4.11 -5.92 12.15
CA ALA A 106 3.16 -6.78 12.85
C ALA A 106 3.76 -8.18 13.06
N LYS A 107 4.43 -8.75 12.04
CA LYS A 107 5.14 -10.03 12.17
C LYS A 107 6.30 -9.97 13.15
N LEU A 108 7.07 -8.89 13.12
CA LEU A 108 8.17 -8.68 14.07
C LEU A 108 7.68 -8.62 15.52
N VAL A 109 6.61 -7.87 15.79
CA VAL A 109 6.00 -7.77 17.13
C VAL A 109 5.36 -9.10 17.55
N PHE A 110 4.79 -9.86 16.62
CA PHE A 110 4.28 -11.20 16.89
C PHE A 110 5.38 -12.16 17.36
N ASP A 111 6.55 -12.14 16.71
CA ASP A 111 7.69 -12.96 17.13
C ASP A 111 8.37 -12.47 18.40
N HIS A 112 8.26 -11.17 18.69
CA HIS A 112 8.90 -10.49 19.81
C HIS A 112 7.88 -9.61 20.55
N PRO A 113 6.99 -10.21 21.38
CA PRO A 113 5.88 -9.50 22.01
C PRO A 113 6.31 -8.30 22.87
N GLU A 114 7.52 -8.32 23.44
CA GLU A 114 8.08 -7.21 24.20
C GLU A 114 8.23 -5.92 23.37
N LEU A 115 8.32 -6.04 22.04
CA LEU A 115 8.42 -4.90 21.14
C LEU A 115 7.10 -4.13 21.02
N ALA A 116 5.95 -4.72 21.39
CA ALA A 116 4.67 -4.02 21.40
C ALA A 116 4.73 -2.81 22.35
N LYS A 117 5.23 -3.02 23.56
CA LYS A 117 5.40 -1.96 24.56
C LYS A 117 6.43 -0.92 24.11
N LEU A 118 7.55 -1.36 23.54
CA LEU A 118 8.57 -0.47 23.00
C LEU A 118 8.02 0.42 21.88
N TRP A 119 7.15 -0.14 21.02
CA TRP A 119 6.46 0.59 19.95
C TRP A 119 5.47 1.62 20.51
N LEU A 120 4.66 1.25 21.52
CA LEU A 120 3.72 2.17 22.18
C LEU A 120 4.43 3.30 22.93
N GLN A 121 5.63 3.05 23.44
CA GLN A 121 6.45 4.02 24.19
C GLN A 121 7.53 4.66 23.31
N ARG A 122 7.31 4.70 21.99
CA ARG A 122 8.32 5.07 21.02
C ARG A 122 9.02 6.41 21.31
N ASP A 123 8.28 7.41 21.77
CA ASP A 123 8.82 8.74 22.04
C ASP A 123 9.76 8.77 23.26
N GLN A 124 9.68 7.75 24.12
CA GLN A 124 10.55 7.60 25.28
C GLN A 124 11.89 6.94 24.91
N ASN A 125 11.95 6.18 23.80
CA ASN A 125 13.17 5.49 23.36
C ASN A 125 13.26 5.33 21.83
N LEU A 126 13.31 6.45 21.13
CA LEU A 126 13.38 6.49 19.66
C LEU A 126 14.55 5.68 19.10
N ALA A 127 15.74 5.77 19.71
CA ALA A 127 16.93 5.04 19.26
C ALA A 127 16.75 3.52 19.39
N GLY A 128 16.15 3.06 20.49
CA GLY A 128 15.81 1.67 20.72
C GLY A 128 14.82 1.14 19.68
N VAL A 129 13.76 1.90 19.39
CA VAL A 129 12.78 1.56 18.36
C VAL A 129 13.46 1.46 16.99
N ARG A 130 14.22 2.47 16.56
CA ARG A 130 14.91 2.45 15.25
C ARG A 130 15.81 1.23 15.07
N ARG A 131 16.54 0.85 16.12
CA ARG A 131 17.41 -0.32 16.10
C ARG A 131 16.64 -1.63 15.99
N LYS A 132 15.52 -1.75 16.72
CA LYS A 132 14.73 -2.99 16.79
C LYS A 132 13.81 -3.17 15.59
N PHE A 133 13.24 -2.09 15.06
CA PHE A 133 12.33 -2.08 13.91
C PHE A 133 13.08 -1.79 12.60
N SER A 134 14.21 -2.48 12.39
CA SER A 134 14.99 -2.38 11.15
C SER A 134 14.43 -3.30 10.06
N ASN A 135 14.65 -2.98 8.78
CA ASN A 135 14.28 -3.86 7.66
C ASN A 135 14.90 -5.26 7.83
N ARG A 136 16.15 -5.34 8.30
CA ARG A 136 16.80 -6.62 8.62
C ARG A 136 16.01 -7.45 9.62
N ALA A 137 15.61 -6.86 10.75
CA ALA A 137 14.85 -7.57 11.78
C ALA A 137 13.47 -8.04 11.26
N VAL A 138 12.81 -7.21 10.44
CA VAL A 138 11.56 -7.59 9.78
C VAL A 138 11.76 -8.79 8.85
N ARG A 139 12.81 -8.78 8.04
CA ARG A 139 13.12 -9.89 7.13
C ARG A 139 13.39 -11.18 7.89
N GLU A 140 14.20 -11.14 8.95
CA GLU A 140 14.47 -12.28 9.82
C GLU A 140 13.16 -12.84 10.42
N ALA A 141 12.24 -11.98 10.84
CA ALA A 141 10.93 -12.40 11.37
C ALA A 141 10.00 -13.02 10.31
N ILE A 142 10.01 -12.51 9.07
CA ILE A 142 9.23 -13.08 7.95
C ILE A 142 9.82 -14.43 7.56
N GLU A 143 11.14 -14.51 7.37
CA GLU A 143 11.86 -15.72 6.95
C GLU A 143 11.64 -16.90 7.89
N LYS A 144 11.54 -16.64 9.21
CA LYS A 144 11.22 -17.64 10.22
C LYS A 144 9.86 -18.31 10.00
N GLY A 145 8.89 -17.59 9.42
CA GLY A 145 7.54 -18.11 9.14
C GLY A 145 7.37 -18.62 7.70
N ASP A 146 7.98 -17.95 6.73
CA ASP A 146 7.91 -18.29 5.31
C ASP A 146 9.17 -17.75 4.58
N ALA A 147 10.14 -18.63 4.36
CA ALA A 147 11.41 -18.27 3.74
C ALA A 147 11.26 -17.77 2.28
N PRO A 148 10.47 -18.38 1.39
CA PRO A 148 10.19 -17.80 0.08
C PRO A 148 9.58 -16.39 0.13
N LEU A 149 8.70 -16.12 1.09
CA LEU A 149 8.02 -14.83 1.21
C LEU A 149 8.97 -13.67 1.52
N VAL A 150 10.08 -13.90 2.24
CA VAL A 150 11.05 -12.84 2.55
C VAL A 150 11.69 -12.25 1.29
N ALA A 151 11.94 -13.08 0.27
CA ALA A 151 12.50 -12.64 -1.00
C ALA A 151 11.51 -11.75 -1.76
N ILE A 152 10.23 -12.13 -1.76
CA ILE A 152 9.14 -11.35 -2.37
C ILE A 152 8.98 -10.01 -1.64
N TYR A 153 8.96 -10.03 -0.30
CA TYR A 153 8.88 -8.81 0.50
C TYR A 153 10.03 -7.86 0.16
N GLN A 154 11.27 -8.37 0.11
CA GLN A 154 12.44 -7.54 -0.16
C GLN A 154 12.42 -6.97 -1.59
N ASP A 155 12.05 -7.75 -2.60
CA ASP A 155 11.89 -7.26 -3.98
C ASP A 155 10.88 -6.12 -4.06
N LEU A 156 9.71 -6.28 -3.42
CA LEU A 156 8.67 -5.25 -3.41
C LEU A 156 9.08 -4.01 -2.60
N TYR A 157 9.80 -4.20 -1.50
CA TYR A 157 10.35 -3.11 -0.69
C TYR A 157 11.34 -2.27 -1.52
N GLU A 158 12.32 -2.88 -2.17
CA GLU A 158 13.29 -2.15 -3.02
C GLU A 158 12.61 -1.53 -4.24
N LYS A 159 11.67 -2.23 -4.87
CA LYS A 159 10.86 -1.67 -5.96
C LYS A 159 10.13 -0.40 -5.53
N SER A 160 9.60 -0.36 -4.32
CA SER A 160 8.94 0.85 -3.82
C SER A 160 9.91 2.03 -3.71
N ILE A 161 11.18 1.79 -3.34
CA ILE A 161 12.23 2.81 -3.31
C ILE A 161 12.50 3.31 -4.72
N ASP A 162 12.78 2.40 -5.65
CA ASP A 162 13.11 2.70 -7.03
C ASP A 162 12.08 3.58 -7.74
N PHE A 163 10.78 3.37 -7.49
CA PHE A 163 9.73 4.00 -8.30
C PHE A 163 8.95 5.12 -7.60
N GLY A 164 9.32 5.54 -6.38
CA GLY A 164 8.73 6.74 -5.78
C GLY A 164 8.83 6.90 -4.27
N ALA A 165 9.20 5.86 -3.51
CA ALA A 165 9.33 5.95 -2.05
C ALA A 165 10.64 6.62 -1.59
N HIS A 166 11.54 6.98 -2.50
CA HIS A 166 12.74 7.77 -2.21
C HIS A 166 13.12 8.62 -3.43
N PRO A 167 13.68 9.83 -3.24
CA PRO A 167 14.29 10.56 -4.35
C PRO A 167 15.47 9.76 -4.93
N ASN A 168 15.33 9.33 -6.18
CA ASN A 168 16.35 8.70 -7.03
C ASN A 168 16.02 9.00 -8.51
N GLU A 169 16.90 8.59 -9.45
CA GLU A 169 16.71 8.97 -10.85
C GLU A 169 15.43 8.38 -11.45
N LYS A 170 15.07 7.15 -11.11
CA LYS A 170 13.88 6.47 -11.65
C LYS A 170 12.59 7.11 -11.14
N GLY A 171 12.51 7.38 -9.85
CA GLY A 171 11.33 7.99 -9.21
C GLY A 171 11.11 9.45 -9.62
N VAL A 172 12.17 10.20 -9.93
CA VAL A 172 12.06 11.62 -10.34
C VAL A 172 11.91 11.77 -11.84
N LEU A 173 12.68 11.04 -12.64
CA LEU A 173 12.69 11.19 -14.10
C LEU A 173 11.59 10.39 -14.80
N GLY A 174 10.97 9.40 -14.11
CA GLY A 174 9.93 8.55 -14.69
C GLY A 174 8.68 9.30 -15.18
N SER A 175 8.46 10.52 -14.70
CA SER A 175 7.36 11.40 -15.08
C SER A 175 7.76 12.46 -16.12
N VAL A 176 9.03 12.58 -16.50
CA VAL A 176 9.48 13.57 -17.49
C VAL A 176 9.09 13.09 -18.89
N VAL A 177 8.43 13.96 -19.66
CA VAL A 177 8.04 13.64 -21.04
C VAL A 177 9.29 13.53 -21.93
N PRO A 178 9.51 12.39 -22.62
CA PRO A 178 10.69 12.20 -23.46
C PRO A 178 10.84 13.29 -24.52
N GLY A 179 12.06 13.83 -24.65
CA GLY A 179 12.37 14.88 -25.61
C GLY A 179 11.89 16.29 -25.24
N SER A 180 11.14 16.47 -24.15
CA SER A 180 10.67 17.80 -23.72
C SER A 180 11.83 18.77 -23.47
N LEU A 181 12.93 18.28 -22.89
CA LEU A 181 14.16 19.07 -22.68
C LEU A 181 14.74 19.65 -23.98
N ASN A 182 14.59 18.96 -25.11
CA ASN A 182 15.09 19.42 -26.41
C ASN A 182 14.24 20.55 -27.01
N THR A 183 13.08 20.83 -26.43
CA THR A 183 12.15 21.89 -26.88
C THR A 183 12.37 23.22 -26.16
N GLY A 184 13.28 23.28 -25.19
CA GLY A 184 13.45 24.42 -24.29
C GLY A 184 12.40 24.49 -23.18
N ASN A 185 11.39 23.60 -23.17
CA ASN A 185 10.34 23.51 -22.15
C ASN A 185 10.28 22.10 -21.54
N MET A 186 10.66 21.97 -20.27
CA MET A 186 10.51 20.71 -19.54
C MET A 186 9.03 20.44 -19.27
N GLN A 187 8.56 19.23 -19.62
CA GLN A 187 7.20 18.79 -19.33
C GLN A 187 7.24 17.59 -18.39
N VAL A 188 6.36 17.61 -17.38
CA VAL A 188 6.21 16.54 -16.39
C VAL A 188 4.77 16.06 -16.43
N MET A 189 4.60 14.75 -16.57
CA MET A 189 3.31 14.07 -16.52
C MET A 189 2.86 13.96 -15.06
N MET A 190 1.85 14.76 -14.70
CA MET A 190 1.24 14.73 -13.37
C MET A 190 0.10 13.71 -13.29
N LEU A 191 -0.57 13.43 -14.41
CA LEU A 191 -1.65 12.45 -14.53
C LEU A 191 -1.22 11.38 -15.51
N ALA A 192 -1.20 10.12 -15.07
CA ALA A 192 -0.58 9.04 -15.83
C ALA A 192 -1.39 8.58 -17.05
N GLY A 193 -2.69 8.89 -17.14
CA GLY A 193 -3.57 8.37 -18.21
C GLY A 193 -3.48 6.85 -18.34
N ASP A 194 -3.65 6.29 -19.54
CA ASP A 194 -3.35 4.87 -19.80
C ASP A 194 -1.88 4.70 -20.19
N SER A 195 -0.99 4.64 -19.19
CA SER A 195 0.46 4.50 -19.39
C SER A 195 1.01 3.22 -18.76
N LEU A 196 2.20 2.82 -19.22
CA LEU A 196 2.95 1.71 -18.62
C LEU A 196 3.28 1.99 -17.15
N GLN A 197 3.52 3.25 -16.79
CA GLN A 197 3.73 3.68 -15.41
C GLN A 197 2.50 3.39 -14.54
N LEU A 198 1.29 3.67 -15.05
CA LEU A 198 0.04 3.35 -14.35
C LEU A 198 -0.11 1.84 -14.15
N GLN A 199 0.04 1.07 -15.22
CA GLN A 199 -0.09 -0.39 -15.18
C GLN A 199 0.94 -1.02 -14.23
N HIS A 200 2.19 -0.54 -14.27
CA HIS A 200 3.25 -0.99 -13.37
C HIS A 200 2.97 -0.63 -11.90
N GLY A 201 2.52 0.60 -11.64
CA GLY A 201 2.16 1.08 -10.31
C GLY A 201 1.05 0.24 -9.68
N LEU A 202 -0.05 0.00 -10.42
CA LEU A 202 -1.18 -0.78 -9.93
C LEU A 202 -0.86 -2.27 -9.77
N LYS A 203 -0.08 -2.85 -10.67
CA LYS A 203 0.43 -4.22 -10.52
C LYS A 203 1.29 -4.36 -9.27
N SER A 204 2.18 -3.41 -9.03
CA SER A 204 3.04 -3.38 -7.83
C SER A 204 2.21 -3.21 -6.56
N CYS A 205 1.18 -2.36 -6.60
CA CYS A 205 0.23 -2.18 -5.50
C CYS A 205 -0.49 -3.48 -5.15
N ALA A 206 -0.96 -4.24 -6.14
CA ALA A 206 -1.57 -5.55 -5.91
C ALA A 206 -0.59 -6.56 -5.31
N GLN A 207 0.65 -6.61 -5.82
CA GLN A 207 1.69 -7.48 -5.27
C GLN A 207 2.02 -7.12 -3.81
N ALA A 208 2.11 -5.82 -3.48
CA ALA A 208 2.33 -5.34 -2.13
C ALA A 208 1.19 -5.72 -1.18
N GLY A 209 -0.07 -5.58 -1.62
CA GLY A 209 -1.24 -6.02 -0.86
C GLY A 209 -1.25 -7.53 -0.60
N ILE A 210 -0.98 -8.35 -1.62
CA ILE A 210 -0.90 -9.81 -1.51
C ILE A 210 0.22 -10.23 -0.56
N CYS A 211 1.41 -9.63 -0.69
CA CYS A 211 2.54 -9.91 0.19
C CYS A 211 2.18 -9.56 1.65
N SER A 212 1.57 -8.40 1.87
CA SER A 212 1.12 -7.96 3.19
C SER A 212 0.11 -8.92 3.81
N LEU A 213 -0.89 -9.37 3.04
CA LEU A 213 -1.87 -10.37 3.48
C LEU A 213 -1.22 -11.70 3.84
N LYS A 214 -0.26 -12.19 3.05
CA LYS A 214 0.49 -13.41 3.37
C LYS A 214 1.29 -13.27 4.66
N ILE A 215 1.92 -12.11 4.90
CA ILE A 215 2.61 -11.84 6.17
C ILE A 215 1.62 -11.82 7.33
N PHE A 216 0.45 -11.18 7.18
CA PHE A 216 -0.57 -11.19 8.23
C PHE A 216 -1.17 -12.57 8.49
N ASN A 217 -1.21 -13.46 7.49
CA ASN A 217 -1.60 -14.86 7.71
C ASN A 217 -0.64 -15.58 8.67
N LEU A 218 0.65 -15.22 8.67
CA LEU A 218 1.62 -15.73 9.65
C LEU A 218 1.37 -15.19 11.08
N VAL A 219 0.66 -14.06 11.21
CA VAL A 219 0.37 -13.40 12.49
C VAL A 219 -1.01 -13.82 13.03
N PHE A 220 -2.01 -13.93 12.17
CA PHE A 220 -3.41 -14.19 12.53
C PHE A 220 -3.99 -15.42 11.81
N PRO A 221 -3.35 -16.60 11.83
CA PRO A 221 -3.73 -17.73 10.99
C PRO A 221 -5.20 -18.17 11.20
N ALA A 222 -5.71 -18.08 12.44
CA ALA A 222 -7.09 -18.43 12.75
C ALA A 222 -8.14 -17.50 12.10
N HIS A 223 -7.82 -16.22 11.89
CA HIS A 223 -8.71 -15.28 11.20
C HIS A 223 -8.70 -15.53 9.69
N PHE A 224 -7.51 -15.76 9.14
CA PHE A 224 -7.35 -16.06 7.73
C PHE A 224 -7.98 -17.39 7.32
N ALA A 225 -7.86 -18.44 8.14
CA ALA A 225 -8.51 -19.73 7.90
C ALA A 225 -10.04 -19.60 7.79
N LYS A 226 -10.68 -18.78 8.63
CA LYS A 226 -12.14 -18.53 8.57
C LYS A 226 -12.59 -17.78 7.31
N SER A 227 -11.67 -17.09 6.64
CA SER A 227 -11.95 -16.25 5.47
C SER A 227 -11.76 -16.97 4.13
N ASN A 228 -11.53 -18.29 4.13
CA ASN A 228 -11.14 -19.07 2.95
C ASN A 228 -9.94 -18.47 2.21
N PHE A 229 -8.94 -18.03 2.98
CA PHE A 229 -7.82 -17.23 2.46
C PHE A 229 -7.10 -17.89 1.28
N ASP A 230 -6.74 -19.17 1.37
CA ASP A 230 -5.96 -19.86 0.34
C ASP A 230 -6.64 -19.84 -1.03
N THR A 231 -7.96 -20.04 -1.07
CA THR A 231 -8.75 -19.97 -2.30
C THR A 231 -8.80 -18.55 -2.84
N ARG A 232 -9.05 -17.57 -1.97
CA ARG A 232 -9.22 -16.17 -2.38
C ARG A 232 -7.92 -15.54 -2.83
N ILE A 233 -6.81 -15.84 -2.15
CA ILE A 233 -5.49 -15.32 -2.52
C ILE A 233 -5.00 -15.93 -3.82
N ALA A 234 -5.25 -17.22 -4.07
CA ALA A 234 -4.92 -17.87 -5.35
C ALA A 234 -5.66 -17.18 -6.53
N ALA A 235 -6.94 -16.86 -6.36
CA ALA A 235 -7.70 -16.10 -7.35
C ALA A 235 -7.16 -14.67 -7.55
N ALA A 236 -6.73 -13.99 -6.48
CA ALA A 236 -6.13 -12.66 -6.55
C ALA A 236 -4.72 -12.64 -7.18
N GLN A 237 -4.01 -13.76 -7.19
CA GLN A 237 -2.64 -13.89 -7.69
C GLN A 237 -2.52 -14.21 -9.18
N LEU A 238 -3.63 -14.45 -9.88
CA LEU A 238 -3.61 -14.74 -11.31
C LEU A 238 -2.98 -13.59 -12.11
N PRO A 239 -2.26 -13.88 -13.21
CA PRO A 239 -1.62 -12.85 -14.05
C PRO A 239 -2.59 -11.73 -14.46
N PHE A 240 -2.03 -10.52 -14.56
CA PHE A 240 -2.69 -9.33 -15.13
C PHE A 240 -2.76 -9.41 -16.64
#